data_AF-A0A699QX65-F1
#
_entry.id   AF-A0A699QX65-F1
#
_cell.length_a   1.000
_cell.length_b   1.000
_cell.length_c   1.000
_cell.angle_alpha   90.00
_cell.angle_beta   90.00
_cell.angle_gamma   90.00
#
_symmetry.space_group_name_H-M   'P 1'
#
loop_
_entity.id
_entity.type
_entity.pdbx_description
1 polymer ?
#
loop_
_entity_poly.entity_id
_entity_poly.type
_entity_poly.pdbx_seq_one_letter_code
_entity_poly.pdbx_strand_id
1 'polypeptide(L)'
;AQSVALSGGYEDDEDHGEWFLYTGSGGRDLSGNKRTNKTQSFDQKFDKSNEALRVSCKKGYPVRVVRYACMNAHRISIFQDTKIHVFLT
;
A
#
# COMPACT_ATOMS: atom_id res chain seq x y z
N ALA A 1 -1.51 4.97 10.21
CA ALA A 1 -2.01 3.68 9.71
C ALA A 1 -1.40 2.56 10.54
N GLN A 2 -2.13 1.47 10.76
CA GLN A 2 -1.67 0.35 11.59
C GLN A 2 -1.19 -0.86 10.77
N SER A 3 -1.65 -0.97 9.53
CA SER A 3 -1.25 -2.04 8.61
C SER A 3 -1.47 -1.65 7.16
N VAL A 4 -0.74 -2.31 6.26
CA VAL A 4 -0.92 -2.27 4.80
C VAL A 4 -0.93 -3.69 4.22
N ALA A 5 -1.54 -3.85 3.04
CA ALA A 5 -1.61 -5.12 2.34
C ALA A 5 -1.02 -5.00 0.93
N LEU A 6 0.08 -5.70 0.66
CA LEU A 6 0.67 -5.87 -0.67
C LEU A 6 -0.08 -6.98 -1.39
N SER A 7 -0.95 -6.61 -2.33
CA SER A 7 -1.89 -7.53 -3.00
C SER A 7 -1.79 -7.53 -4.53
N GLY A 8 -0.84 -6.79 -5.11
CA GLY A 8 -0.70 -6.65 -6.57
C GLY A 8 -1.84 -5.85 -7.21
N GLY A 9 -2.48 -4.98 -6.42
CA GLY A 9 -3.60 -4.15 -6.87
C GLY A 9 -3.19 -2.81 -7.49
N TYR A 10 -1.91 -2.43 -7.40
CA TYR A 10 -1.32 -1.22 -7.96
C TYR A 10 -0.08 -1.61 -8.77
N GLU A 11 0.07 -1.03 -9.96
CA GLU A 11 1.15 -1.38 -10.89
C GLU A 11 2.50 -0.82 -10.47
N ASP A 12 2.51 0.28 -9.71
CA ASP A 12 3.72 0.94 -9.22
C ASP A 12 4.23 0.36 -7.88
N ASP A 13 3.57 -0.67 -7.34
CA ASP A 13 4.07 -1.40 -6.17
C ASP A 13 5.30 -2.24 -6.56
N GLU A 14 6.39 -2.13 -5.79
CA GLU A 14 7.57 -2.99 -5.93
C GLU A 14 7.90 -3.69 -4.61
N ASP A 15 8.06 -5.02 -4.61
CA ASP A 15 8.41 -5.79 -3.42
C ASP A 15 9.83 -6.38 -3.53
N HIS A 16 10.73 -5.89 -2.67
CA HIS A 16 12.14 -6.32 -2.61
C HIS A 16 12.42 -7.13 -1.32
N GLY A 17 11.36 -7.68 -0.69
CA GLY A 17 11.45 -8.54 0.49
C GLY A 17 11.65 -7.76 1.78
N GLU A 18 12.84 -7.20 2.01
CA GLU A 18 13.13 -6.42 3.23
C GLU A 18 12.47 -5.05 3.20
N TRP A 19 12.40 -4.43 2.02
CA TRP A 19 11.77 -3.14 1.75
C TRP A 19 10.83 -3.25 0.54
N PHE A 20 9.93 -2.28 0.41
CA PHE A 20 9.00 -2.22 -0.71
C PHE A 20 8.56 -0.78 -0.98
N LEU A 21 8.14 -0.55 -2.22
CA LEU A 21 7.41 0.62 -2.67
C LEU A 21 5.92 0.34 -2.55
N TYR A 22 5.20 1.26 -1.91
CA TYR A 22 3.76 1.15 -1.69
C TYR A 22 3.03 2.35 -2.27
N THR A 23 2.13 2.09 -3.20
CA THR A 23 1.29 3.10 -3.80
C THR A 23 0.08 3.41 -2.92
N GLY A 24 -0.19 4.70 -2.76
CA GLY A 24 -1.38 5.17 -2.04
C GLY A 24 -2.69 4.68 -2.64
N SER A 25 -3.73 4.74 -1.83
CA SER A 25 -5.10 4.49 -2.27
C SER A 25 -5.68 5.69 -3.02
N GLY A 26 -6.73 5.46 -3.80
CA GLY A 26 -7.41 6.50 -4.57
C GLY A 26 -6.96 6.56 -6.02
N GLY A 27 -7.18 7.71 -6.67
CA GLY A 27 -6.84 7.93 -8.07
C GLY A 27 -7.69 7.15 -9.07
N ARG A 28 -8.77 6.48 -8.63
CA ARG A 28 -9.58 5.57 -9.45
C ARG A 28 -11.03 5.99 -9.52
N ASP A 29 -11.64 5.91 -10.70
CA ASP A 29 -13.10 5.95 -10.81
C ASP A 29 -13.71 4.62 -10.35
N LEU A 30 -14.42 4.68 -9.22
CA LEU A 30 -15.13 3.56 -8.61
C LEU A 30 -16.66 3.67 -8.76
N SER A 31 -17.15 4.50 -9.70
CA SER A 31 -18.55 4.58 -10.08
C SER A 31 -19.13 3.19 -10.42
N GLY A 32 -20.43 3.00 -10.17
CA GLY A 32 -21.10 1.72 -10.40
C GLY A 32 -20.77 0.63 -9.38
N ASN A 33 -20.51 1.01 -8.12
CA ASN A 33 -20.24 0.08 -7.01
C ASN A 33 -18.99 -0.80 -7.22
N LYS A 34 -18.00 -0.28 -7.96
CA LYS A 34 -16.71 -0.95 -8.14
C LYS A 34 -15.91 -0.89 -6.85
N ARG A 35 -15.13 -1.94 -6.59
CA ARG A 35 -14.19 -2.00 -5.47
C ARG A 35 -12.76 -1.66 -5.89
N THR A 36 -12.41 -1.97 -7.14
CA THR A 36 -11.11 -1.68 -7.74
C THR A 36 -11.28 -1.30 -9.21
N ASN A 37 -10.28 -0.61 -9.75
CA ASN A 37 -10.13 -0.33 -11.17
C ASN A 37 -8.62 -0.42 -11.48
N LYS A 38 -8.24 -1.01 -12.61
CA LYS A 38 -6.82 -1.14 -12.98
C LYS A 38 -6.24 0.22 -13.38
N THR A 39 -7.04 1.06 -14.01
CA THR A 39 -6.59 2.35 -14.55
C THR A 39 -6.71 3.45 -13.49
N GLN A 40 -5.63 4.21 -13.31
CA GLN A 40 -5.67 5.49 -12.59
C GLN A 40 -6.30 6.55 -13.49
N SER A 41 -7.26 7.30 -12.96
CA SER A 41 -8.03 8.33 -13.66
C SER A 41 -7.77 9.74 -13.13
N PHE A 42 -7.15 9.87 -11.95
CA PHE A 42 -6.87 11.15 -11.28
C PHE A 42 -5.65 11.04 -10.36
N ASP A 43 -5.00 12.18 -10.08
CA ASP A 43 -3.92 12.27 -9.11
C ASP A 43 -4.39 11.85 -7.70
N GLN A 44 -3.59 11.01 -7.05
CA GLN A 44 -3.79 10.66 -5.66
C GLN A 44 -3.45 11.83 -4.73
N LYS A 45 -4.10 11.84 -3.55
CA LYS A 45 -3.93 12.89 -2.54
C LYS A 45 -3.50 12.31 -1.21
N PHE A 46 -2.78 13.10 -0.42
CA PHE A 46 -2.52 12.80 0.98
C PHE A 46 -3.76 13.12 1.83
N ASP A 47 -4.78 12.28 1.70
CA ASP A 47 -5.96 12.28 2.56
C ASP A 47 -6.21 10.88 3.13
N LYS A 48 -7.13 10.78 4.11
CA LYS A 48 -7.64 9.52 4.67
C LYS A 48 -6.52 8.51 5.01
N SER A 49 -6.52 7.35 4.35
CA SER A 49 -5.53 6.26 4.52
C SER A 49 -4.13 6.67 4.13
N ASN A 50 -3.98 7.48 3.08
CA ASN A 50 -2.68 7.96 2.61
C ASN A 50 -2.07 8.92 3.64
N GLU A 51 -2.88 9.81 4.20
CA GLU A 51 -2.42 10.69 5.29
C GLU A 51 -2.10 9.90 6.55
N ALA A 52 -2.94 8.93 6.92
CA ALA A 52 -2.69 8.08 8.07
C ALA A 52 -1.36 7.33 7.93
N LEU A 53 -1.03 6.82 6.74
CA LEU A 53 0.23 6.13 6.48
C LEU A 53 1.41 7.11 6.51
N ARG A 54 1.27 8.29 5.91
CA ARG A 54 2.26 9.38 5.99
C ARG A 54 2.59 9.75 7.43
N VAL A 55 1.58 9.86 8.30
CA VAL A 55 1.77 10.13 9.72
C VAL A 55 2.55 9.01 10.41
N SER A 56 2.24 7.74 10.14
CA SER A 56 3.01 6.61 10.69
C SER A 56 4.48 6.68 10.29
N CYS A 57 4.78 6.95 9.01
CA CYS A 57 6.15 7.11 8.54
C CYS A 57 6.86 8.27 9.23
N LYS A 58 6.21 9.44 9.34
CA LYS A 58 6.78 10.63 9.99
C LYS A 58 7.04 10.45 11.49
N LYS A 59 6.22 9.64 12.16
CA LYS A 59 6.31 9.41 13.60
C LYS A 59 7.08 8.15 13.98
N GLY A 60 7.47 7.32 13.01
CA GLY A 60 8.13 6.04 13.26
C GLY A 60 7.22 5.00 13.92
N TYR A 61 5.91 5.07 13.68
CA TYR A 61 5.00 4.07 14.23
C TYR A 61 5.10 2.75 13.45
N PRO A 62 5.13 1.59 14.14
CA PRO A 62 5.20 0.31 13.47
C PRO A 62 3.95 0.07 12.62
N VAL A 63 4.15 -0.42 11.40
CA VAL A 63 3.08 -0.74 10.44
C VAL A 63 3.20 -2.22 10.08
N ARG A 64 2.16 -3.00 10.36
CA ARG A 64 2.14 -4.42 9.96
C ARG A 64 1.98 -4.54 8.44
N VAL A 65 2.71 -5.45 7.83
CA VAL A 65 2.67 -5.67 6.38
C VAL A 65 2.13 -7.07 6.12
N VAL A 66 1.05 -7.16 5.35
CA VAL A 66 0.50 -8.44 4.88
C VAL A 66 0.83 -8.56 3.40
N ARG A 67 1.58 -9.60 3.03
CA ARG A 67 1.89 -9.92 1.63
C ARG A 67 0.96 -11.03 1.15
N TYR A 68 0.27 -10.79 0.05
CA TYR A 68 -0.51 -11.82 -0.63
C TYR A 68 0.35 -12.42 -1.75
N ALA A 69 0.70 -13.69 -1.64
CA ALA A 69 1.44 -14.40 -2.68
C ALA A 69 0.46 -14.95 -3.73
N CYS A 70 0.57 -14.50 -4.98
CA CYS A 70 0.15 -15.28 -6.12
C CYS A 70 1.21 -16.38 -6.34
N MET A 71 0.90 -17.60 -5.86
CA MET A 71 1.66 -18.86 -6.01
C MET A 71 3.04 -18.93 -5.30
N ASN A 72 3.11 -19.78 -4.27
CA ASN A 72 4.32 -20.39 -3.65
C ASN A 72 5.01 -19.80 -2.40
N ALA A 73 4.35 -18.98 -1.55
CA ALA A 73 4.78 -18.87 -0.15
C ALA A 73 3.70 -18.27 0.75
N HIS A 74 3.13 -19.08 1.64
CA HIS A 74 2.36 -18.57 2.77
C HIS A 74 3.32 -18.03 3.84
N ARG A 75 3.62 -16.73 3.80
CA ARG A 75 4.32 -16.03 4.88
C ARG A 75 3.58 -14.76 5.25
N ILE A 76 2.85 -14.81 6.38
CA ILE A 76 2.45 -13.60 7.10
C ILE A 76 3.69 -13.15 7.87
N SER A 77 4.28 -12.04 7.44
CA SER A 77 5.51 -11.54 8.05
C SER A 77 5.19 -10.19 8.70
N ILE A 78 5.19 -10.16 10.04
CA ILE A 78 5.07 -8.91 10.80
C ILE A 78 6.45 -8.28 10.83
N PHE A 79 6.65 -7.24 10.03
CA PHE A 79 7.87 -6.45 10.09
C PHE A 79 7.68 -5.29 11.06
N GLN A 80 8.54 -5.20 12.06
CA GLN A 80 8.60 -4.04 12.94
C GLN A 80 9.58 -2.98 12.41
N ASP A 81 10.46 -3.35 11.48
CA ASP A 81 11.58 -2.51 11.01
C ASP A 81 11.68 -2.34 9.48
N THR A 82 10.69 -2.80 8.71
CA THR A 82 10.71 -2.60 7.25
C THR A 82 10.56 -1.13 6.89
N LYS A 83 11.51 -0.62 6.11
CA LYS A 83 11.41 0.71 5.48
C LYS A 83 10.32 0.66 4.40
N ILE A 84 9.19 1.28 4.71
CA ILE A 84 8.11 1.51 3.74
C ILE A 84 8.38 2.82 3.04
N HIS A 85 8.58 2.77 1.73
CA HIS A 85 8.62 3.95 0.90
C HIS A 85 7.25 4.14 0.25
N VAL A 86 6.55 5.20 0.64
CA VAL A 86 5.18 5.48 0.19
C VAL A 86 5.20 6.54 -0.90
N PHE A 87 4.57 6.24 -2.03
CA PHE A 87 4.41 7.17 -3.15
C PHE A 87 2.94 7.33 -3.52
N LEU A 88 2.59 8.52 -4.01
CA LEU A 88 1.28 8.83 -4.57
C LEU A 88 1.47 9.12 -6.06
N THR A 89 0.66 8.48 -6.90
CA THR A 89 0.65 8.63 -8.35
C THR A 89 -0.46 9.57 -8.81
#